data_AF-A0AAV5ZYT6-F1
#
_entry.id   AF-A0AAV5ZYT6-F1
#
_cell.length_a   1.000
_cell.length_b   1.000
_cell.length_c   1.000
_cell.angle_alpha   90.00
_cell.angle_beta   90.00
_cell.angle_gamma   90.00
#
_symmetry.space_group_name_H-M   'P 1'
#
loop_
_entity.id
_entity.type
_entity.pdbx_description
1 polymer ?
#
loop_
_entity_poly.entity_id
_entity_poly.type
_entity_poly.pdbx_seq_one_letter_code
_entity_poly.pdbx_strand_id
1 'polypeptide(L)'
;MLNERLFLSFHHVMYSLRGGFLVRPLIIALTLGSAGALLSALEEAVPALNTWAPKVLFPSHADPQVAQVILAAIAASMMTVVSIVFAILLMTLTLASMQFSPRIIVSFARDRVTQGTLGIFLGTFSYCVAALPAARSVPQPFAPVLTVLGAMLLALACVAWLLFFIHHISQAISVNHIV
;
A
#
# COMPACT_ATOMS: atom_id res chain seq x y z
N MET A 1 -15.89 24.96 -17.81
CA MET A 1 -17.16 24.38 -17.31
C MET A 1 -17.13 22.87 -17.05
N LEU A 2 -16.20 22.07 -17.63
CA LEU A 2 -16.09 20.62 -17.34
C LEU A 2 -15.26 20.29 -16.09
N ASN A 3 -14.30 21.15 -15.73
CA ASN A 3 -13.33 20.90 -14.65
C ASN A 3 -13.91 21.04 -13.22
N GLU A 4 -14.91 21.91 -13.04
CA GLU A 4 -15.53 22.15 -11.72
C GLU A 4 -16.43 20.98 -11.26
N ARG A 5 -17.03 20.24 -12.20
CA ARG A 5 -17.87 19.06 -11.89
C ARG A 5 -17.05 17.89 -11.35
N LEU A 6 -15.82 17.72 -11.82
CA LEU A 6 -14.87 16.71 -11.33
C LEU A 6 -14.45 17.00 -9.89
N PHE A 7 -14.16 18.27 -9.58
CA PHE A 7 -13.75 18.69 -8.23
C PHE A 7 -14.91 18.59 -7.21
N LEU A 8 -16.13 18.95 -7.62
CA LEU A 8 -17.32 18.83 -6.76
C LEU A 8 -17.74 17.37 -6.54
N SER A 9 -17.57 16.49 -7.54
CA SER A 9 -17.81 15.05 -7.41
C SER A 9 -16.82 14.41 -6.43
N PHE A 10 -15.54 14.82 -6.47
CA PHE A 10 -14.52 14.38 -5.52
C PHE A 10 -14.90 14.73 -4.08
N HIS A 11 -15.42 15.94 -3.84
CA HIS A 11 -15.91 16.34 -2.53
C HIS A 11 -17.20 15.61 -2.11
N HIS A 12 -18.13 15.33 -3.02
CA HIS A 12 -19.37 14.61 -2.68
C HIS A 12 -19.13 13.12 -2.36
N VAL A 13 -18.21 12.47 -3.09
CA VAL A 13 -17.72 11.12 -2.78
C VAL A 13 -16.99 11.11 -1.43
N MET A 14 -16.17 12.13 -1.15
CA MET A 14 -15.48 12.30 0.13
C MET A 14 -16.46 12.47 1.31
N TYR A 15 -17.58 13.19 1.11
CA TYR A 15 -18.60 13.42 2.14
C TYR A 15 -19.50 12.20 2.36
N SER A 16 -19.80 11.41 1.32
CA SER A 16 -20.50 10.11 1.48
C SER A 16 -19.61 9.07 2.16
N LEU A 17 -18.28 9.18 1.99
CA LEU A 17 -17.27 8.38 2.68
C LEU A 17 -16.94 8.86 4.12
N ARG A 18 -17.48 10.00 4.61
CA ARG A 18 -17.20 10.53 5.96
C ARG A 18 -17.66 9.62 7.11
N GLY A 19 -18.39 8.54 6.83
CA GLY A 19 -18.67 7.47 7.80
C GLY A 19 -17.65 6.33 7.85
N GLY A 20 -16.81 6.13 6.82
CA GLY A 20 -16.36 4.79 6.42
C GLY A 20 -14.89 4.44 6.69
N PHE A 21 -14.70 3.25 7.25
CA PHE A 21 -13.48 2.43 7.34
C PHE A 21 -12.39 2.63 6.25
N LEU A 22 -12.79 2.91 5.01
CA LEU A 22 -11.91 2.87 3.84
C LEU A 22 -11.14 4.17 3.54
N VAL A 23 -11.52 5.31 4.16
CA VAL A 23 -10.89 6.61 3.84
C VAL A 23 -9.43 6.65 4.26
N ARG A 24 -9.11 6.18 5.46
CA ARG A 24 -7.73 6.15 5.98
C ARG A 24 -6.80 5.25 5.17
N PRO A 25 -7.16 3.99 4.86
CA PRO A 25 -6.39 3.15 3.96
C PRO A 25 -6.14 3.82 2.60
N LEU A 26 -7.16 4.46 2.04
CA LEU A 26 -7.09 5.07 0.72
C LEU A 26 -6.16 6.29 0.71
N ILE A 27 -6.18 7.12 1.75
CA ILE A 27 -5.24 8.24 1.90
C ILE A 27 -3.80 7.71 1.99
N ILE A 28 -3.54 6.71 2.84
CA ILE A 28 -2.20 6.11 2.96
C ILE A 28 -1.76 5.56 1.61
N ALA A 29 -2.66 4.87 0.90
CA ALA A 29 -2.36 4.30 -0.39
C ALA A 29 -2.03 5.36 -1.45
N LEU A 30 -2.80 6.44 -1.50
CA LEU A 30 -2.53 7.58 -2.38
C LEU A 30 -1.23 8.27 -2.02
N THR A 31 -0.91 8.44 -0.74
CA THR A 31 0.35 9.09 -0.31
C THR A 31 1.56 8.26 -0.71
N LEU A 32 1.53 6.94 -0.50
CA LEU A 32 2.62 6.04 -0.90
C LEU A 32 2.71 5.91 -2.42
N GLY A 33 1.58 5.77 -3.12
CA GLY A 33 1.55 5.78 -4.58
C GLY A 33 2.13 7.06 -5.19
N SER A 34 1.73 8.21 -4.64
CA SER A 34 2.23 9.52 -5.06
C SER A 34 3.72 9.69 -4.75
N ALA A 35 4.18 9.20 -3.60
CA ALA A 35 5.59 9.19 -3.25
C ALA A 35 6.41 8.33 -4.22
N GLY A 36 5.91 7.16 -4.64
CA GLY A 36 6.55 6.31 -5.64
C GLY A 36 6.63 6.95 -7.02
N ALA A 37 5.54 7.60 -7.46
CA ALA A 37 5.51 8.37 -8.70
C ALA A 37 6.50 9.55 -8.65
N LEU A 38 6.54 10.29 -7.54
CA LEU A 38 7.42 11.44 -7.37
C LEU A 38 8.89 11.02 -7.29
N LEU A 39 9.22 9.96 -6.53
CA LEU A 39 10.56 9.39 -6.47
C LEU A 39 11.03 8.96 -7.85
N SER A 40 10.18 8.24 -8.59
CA SER A 40 10.47 7.80 -9.96
C SER A 40 10.72 8.98 -10.90
N ALA A 41 9.87 10.01 -10.85
CA ALA A 41 10.00 11.21 -11.67
C ALA A 41 11.23 12.06 -11.31
N LEU A 42 11.58 12.14 -10.01
CA LEU A 42 12.79 12.82 -9.54
C LEU A 42 14.06 12.07 -9.96
N GLU A 43 14.03 10.73 -9.93
CA GLU A 43 15.14 9.90 -10.40
C GLU A 43 15.39 10.10 -11.90
N GLU A 44 14.31 10.20 -12.68
CA GLU A 44 14.38 10.50 -14.12
C GLU A 44 14.87 11.94 -14.40
N ALA A 45 14.45 12.92 -13.59
CA ALA A 45 14.85 14.31 -13.75
C ALA A 45 16.28 14.63 -13.26
N VAL A 46 16.81 13.87 -12.30
CA VAL A 46 18.12 14.10 -11.68
C VAL A 46 19.00 12.84 -11.75
N PRO A 47 19.64 12.58 -12.91
CA PRO A 47 20.56 11.46 -13.09
C PRO A 47 21.92 11.64 -12.37
N ALA A 48 21.97 12.45 -11.31
CA ALA A 48 23.10 12.57 -10.38
C ALA A 48 22.82 11.87 -9.02
N LEU A 49 21.55 11.55 -8.72
CA LEU A 49 21.18 10.74 -7.54
C LEU A 49 21.52 9.25 -7.74
N ASN A 50 21.52 8.82 -9.01
CA ASN A 50 21.89 7.47 -9.44
C ASN A 50 23.37 7.12 -9.23
N THR A 51 24.24 8.05 -8.84
CA THR A 51 25.70 7.84 -8.78
C THR A 51 26.20 7.64 -7.35
N TRP A 52 25.46 8.16 -6.35
CA TRP A 52 25.79 8.01 -4.93
C TRP A 52 25.11 6.83 -4.25
N ALA A 53 23.90 6.46 -4.69
CA ALA A 53 23.17 5.31 -4.15
C ALA A 53 23.70 3.90 -4.55
N PRO A 54 24.29 3.62 -5.73
CA PRO A 54 24.47 2.23 -6.17
C PRO A 54 25.73 1.53 -5.66
N LYS A 55 26.72 2.22 -5.09
CA LYS A 55 28.02 1.59 -4.84
C LYS A 55 28.02 0.52 -3.74
N VAL A 56 27.01 0.50 -2.87
CA VAL A 56 26.97 -0.40 -1.70
C VAL A 56 25.97 -1.56 -1.85
N LEU A 57 24.90 -1.42 -2.65
CA LEU A 57 23.80 -2.41 -2.69
C LEU A 57 23.58 -3.08 -4.05
N PHE A 58 23.95 -2.46 -5.18
CA PHE A 58 23.87 -3.07 -6.51
C PHE A 58 25.21 -2.95 -7.25
N PRO A 59 26.22 -3.78 -6.90
CA PRO A 59 27.50 -3.79 -7.62
C PRO A 59 27.39 -4.31 -9.06
N SER A 60 26.29 -5.01 -9.37
CA SER A 60 26.11 -5.75 -10.61
C SER A 60 24.89 -5.24 -11.37
N HIS A 61 25.13 -4.29 -12.28
CA HIS A 61 24.25 -3.93 -13.40
C HIS A 61 22.89 -3.28 -13.04
N ALA A 62 22.78 -1.98 -13.30
CA ALA A 62 21.54 -1.20 -13.29
C ALA A 62 20.65 -1.59 -14.48
N ASP A 63 20.26 -2.87 -14.58
CA ASP A 63 19.43 -3.38 -15.66
C ASP A 63 17.96 -3.02 -15.41
N PRO A 64 17.31 -2.23 -16.28
CA PRO A 64 15.89 -1.86 -16.13
C PRO A 64 14.98 -3.08 -16.02
N GLN A 65 15.36 -4.20 -16.65
CA GLN A 65 14.64 -5.47 -16.61
C GLN A 65 14.56 -6.04 -15.19
N VAL A 66 15.65 -5.97 -14.42
CA VAL A 66 15.70 -6.49 -13.04
C VAL A 66 14.81 -5.63 -12.13
N ALA A 67 14.87 -4.31 -12.31
CA ALA A 67 14.00 -3.36 -11.59
C ALA A 67 12.50 -3.65 -11.85
N GLN A 68 12.11 -3.85 -13.12
CA GLN A 68 10.74 -4.22 -13.49
C GLN A 68 10.31 -5.52 -12.82
N VAL A 69 11.15 -6.56 -12.87
CA VAL A 69 10.84 -7.87 -12.29
C VAL A 69 10.63 -7.76 -10.77
N ILE A 70 11.49 -7.03 -10.07
CA ILE A 70 11.37 -6.84 -8.62
C ILE A 70 10.08 -6.07 -8.28
N LEU A 71 9.82 -4.94 -8.94
CA LEU A 71 8.61 -4.14 -8.71
C LEU A 71 7.34 -4.95 -9.00
N ALA A 72 7.31 -5.70 -10.10
CA ALA A 72 6.19 -6.56 -10.47
C ALA A 72 5.98 -7.71 -9.45
N ALA A 73 7.07 -8.35 -9.00
CA ALA A 73 7.00 -9.41 -8.01
C ALA A 73 6.46 -8.90 -6.66
N ILE A 74 6.89 -7.72 -6.21
CA ILE A 74 6.37 -7.10 -4.98
C ILE A 74 4.90 -6.72 -5.17
N ALA A 75 4.53 -6.09 -6.30
CA ALA A 75 3.14 -5.73 -6.58
C ALA A 75 2.21 -6.95 -6.56
N ALA A 76 2.57 -8.03 -7.27
CA ALA A 76 1.80 -9.27 -7.29
C ALA A 76 1.64 -9.87 -5.89
N SER A 77 2.74 -9.95 -5.12
CA SER A 77 2.72 -10.47 -3.75
C SER A 77 1.81 -9.65 -2.83
N MET A 78 1.87 -8.31 -2.93
CA MET A 78 1.00 -7.43 -2.14
C MET A 78 -0.48 -7.60 -2.52
N MET A 79 -0.80 -7.81 -3.79
CA MET A 79 -2.19 -8.05 -4.21
C MET A 79 -2.76 -9.36 -3.64
N THR A 80 -1.94 -10.40 -3.52
CA THR A 80 -2.32 -11.63 -2.80
C THR A 80 -2.61 -11.35 -1.33
N VAL A 81 -1.73 -10.62 -0.63
CA VAL A 81 -1.93 -10.27 0.78
C VAL A 81 -3.20 -9.44 0.99
N VAL A 82 -3.43 -8.43 0.14
CA VAL A 82 -4.65 -7.60 0.18
C VAL A 82 -5.91 -8.46 0.01
N SER A 83 -5.88 -9.41 -0.93
CA SER A 83 -7.00 -10.33 -1.17
C SER A 83 -7.30 -11.21 0.06
N ILE A 84 -6.24 -11.74 0.70
CA ILE A 84 -6.37 -12.54 1.93
C ILE A 84 -6.95 -11.70 3.07
N VAL A 85 -6.43 -10.49 3.29
CA VAL A 85 -6.93 -9.60 4.36
C VAL A 85 -8.39 -9.24 4.12
N PHE A 86 -8.77 -8.92 2.88
CA PHE A 86 -10.17 -8.64 2.54
C PHE A 86 -11.08 -9.84 2.81
N ALA A 87 -10.66 -11.05 2.45
CA ALA A 87 -11.40 -12.28 2.76
C ALA A 87 -11.59 -12.49 4.27
N ILE A 88 -10.54 -12.28 5.07
CA ILE A 88 -10.60 -12.38 6.54
C ILE A 88 -11.55 -11.33 7.12
N LEU A 89 -11.53 -10.10 6.60
CA LEU A 89 -12.43 -9.03 7.03
C LEU A 89 -13.90 -9.37 6.75
N LEU A 90 -14.18 -9.88 5.55
CA LEU A 90 -15.52 -10.33 5.20
C LEU A 90 -15.97 -11.49 6.10
N MET A 91 -15.11 -12.49 6.34
CA MET A 91 -15.40 -13.59 7.25
C MET A 91 -15.65 -13.11 8.69
N THR A 92 -14.88 -12.13 9.17
CA THR A 92 -15.07 -11.57 10.51
C THR A 92 -16.39 -10.80 10.59
N LEU A 93 -16.74 -10.06 9.54
CA LEU A 93 -18.00 -9.33 9.45
C LEU A 93 -19.20 -10.28 9.45
N THR A 94 -19.12 -11.38 8.69
CA THR A 94 -20.19 -12.39 8.66
C THR A 94 -20.34 -13.07 10.02
N LEU A 95 -19.25 -13.47 10.68
CA LEU A 95 -19.30 -14.06 12.03
C LEU A 95 -19.86 -13.08 13.07
N ALA A 96 -19.42 -11.82 13.05
CA ALA A 96 -19.93 -10.79 13.96
C ALA A 96 -21.43 -10.54 13.77
N SER A 97 -21.92 -10.57 12.53
CA SER A 97 -23.35 -10.46 12.22
C SER A 97 -24.18 -11.64 12.74
N MET A 98 -23.56 -12.80 12.95
CA MET A 98 -24.23 -13.99 13.49
C MET A 98 -24.26 -14.01 15.02
N GLN A 99 -23.33 -13.32 15.69
CA GLN A 99 -23.14 -13.40 17.15
C GLN A 99 -23.46 -12.11 17.93
N PHE A 100 -23.50 -10.93 17.30
CA PHE A 100 -23.73 -9.65 18.01
C PHE A 100 -24.79 -8.75 17.34
N SER A 101 -25.49 -7.96 18.16
CA SER A 101 -26.47 -6.96 17.70
C SER A 101 -25.80 -5.85 16.85
N PRO A 102 -26.48 -5.24 15.83
CA PRO A 102 -25.88 -4.42 14.76
C PRO A 102 -25.00 -3.23 15.17
N ARG A 103 -25.03 -2.80 16.44
CA ARG A 103 -24.29 -1.63 16.94
C ARG A 103 -22.81 -1.88 17.28
N ILE A 104 -22.41 -3.12 17.60
CA ILE A 104 -21.00 -3.44 17.94
C ILE A 104 -20.17 -3.73 16.67
N ILE A 105 -20.83 -4.23 15.63
CA ILE A 105 -20.24 -4.63 14.33
C ILE A 105 -19.49 -3.48 13.64
N VAL A 106 -20.01 -2.25 13.76
CA VAL A 106 -19.42 -1.06 13.11
C VAL A 106 -18.12 -0.62 13.81
N SER A 107 -17.87 -1.02 15.07
CA SER A 107 -16.69 -0.60 15.83
C SER A 107 -15.44 -1.41 15.49
N PHE A 108 -15.56 -2.72 15.28
CA PHE A 108 -14.43 -3.59 14.90
C PHE A 108 -13.90 -3.30 13.50
N ALA A 109 -14.80 -3.05 12.54
CA ALA A 109 -14.42 -2.55 11.22
C ALA A 109 -13.87 -1.11 11.26
N ARG A 110 -13.87 -0.43 12.41
CA ARG A 110 -13.33 0.93 12.55
C ARG A 110 -12.00 0.98 13.28
N ASP A 111 -11.43 -0.17 13.62
CA ASP A 111 -10.16 -0.23 14.32
C ASP A 111 -9.04 0.37 13.46
N ARG A 112 -8.23 1.22 14.09
CA ARG A 112 -7.16 1.97 13.44
C ARG A 112 -6.06 1.04 12.93
N VAL A 113 -5.87 -0.10 13.61
CA VAL A 113 -4.85 -1.08 13.27
C VAL A 113 -5.17 -1.74 11.93
N THR A 114 -6.40 -2.23 11.74
CA THR A 114 -6.88 -2.80 10.48
C THR A 114 -6.79 -1.78 9.33
N GLN A 115 -7.16 -0.54 9.59
CA GLN A 115 -7.08 0.54 8.60
C GLN A 115 -5.63 0.87 8.20
N GLY A 116 -4.72 0.88 9.17
CA GLY A 116 -3.29 1.07 8.92
C GLY A 116 -2.70 -0.06 8.07
N THR A 117 -3.03 -1.30 8.42
CA THR A 117 -2.59 -2.50 7.69
C THR A 117 -3.03 -2.48 6.23
N LEU A 118 -4.33 -2.23 5.99
CA LEU A 118 -4.85 -2.11 4.62
C LEU A 118 -4.19 -0.96 3.85
N GLY A 119 -3.99 0.19 4.51
CA GLY A 119 -3.37 1.35 3.89
C GLY A 119 -1.94 1.10 3.47
N ILE A 120 -1.14 0.44 4.31
CA ILE A 120 0.26 0.12 4.02
C ILE A 120 0.36 -0.92 2.90
N PHE A 121 -0.51 -1.94 2.88
CA PHE A 121 -0.50 -2.96 1.83
C PHE A 121 -0.98 -2.40 0.48
N LEU A 122 -2.11 -1.69 0.44
CA LEU A 122 -2.58 -1.02 -0.79
C LEU A 122 -1.58 0.06 -1.24
N GLY A 123 -0.96 0.77 -0.31
CA GLY A 123 0.00 1.82 -0.64
C GLY A 123 1.30 1.28 -1.20
N THR A 124 1.80 0.17 -0.68
CA THR A 124 2.97 -0.50 -1.25
C THR A 124 2.67 -1.07 -2.64
N PHE A 125 1.48 -1.65 -2.82
CA PHE A 125 1.00 -2.03 -4.15
C PHE A 125 0.94 -0.84 -5.11
N SER A 126 0.30 0.26 -4.70
CA SER A 126 0.16 1.46 -5.51
C SER A 126 1.51 2.12 -5.81
N TYR A 127 2.45 2.08 -4.86
CA TYR A 127 3.82 2.54 -5.06
C TYR A 127 4.50 1.74 -6.17
N CYS A 128 4.42 0.41 -6.12
CA CYS A 128 5.06 -0.45 -7.14
C CYS A 128 4.42 -0.23 -8.53
N VAL A 129 3.10 -0.14 -8.60
CA VAL A 129 2.38 0.12 -9.86
C VAL A 129 2.71 1.51 -10.43
N ALA A 130 2.82 2.53 -9.58
CA ALA A 130 3.20 3.87 -10.00
C ALA A 130 4.68 3.98 -10.44
N ALA A 131 5.54 3.14 -9.89
CA ALA A 131 6.97 3.07 -10.23
C ALA A 131 7.26 2.27 -11.51
N LEU A 132 6.41 1.31 -11.87
CA LEU A 132 6.60 0.45 -13.06
C LEU A 132 6.83 1.22 -14.37
N PRO A 133 6.08 2.29 -14.70
CA PRO A 133 6.29 3.06 -15.93
C PRO A 133 7.67 3.72 -16.04
N ALA A 134 8.32 4.01 -14.91
CA ALA A 134 9.63 4.66 -14.89
C ALA A 134 10.78 3.68 -15.14
N ALA A 135 10.59 2.40 -14.80
CA ALA A 135 11.51 1.34 -15.20
C ALA A 135 11.24 1.01 -16.67
N ARG A 136 11.69 1.86 -17.60
CA ARG A 136 11.53 1.67 -19.05
C ARG A 136 12.87 1.37 -19.71
N SER A 137 12.88 0.37 -20.58
CA SER A 137 14.07 -0.08 -21.33
C SER A 137 14.25 0.65 -22.66
N VAL A 138 13.22 1.33 -23.17
CA VAL A 138 13.20 2.02 -24.48
C VAL A 138 12.39 3.32 -24.33
N PRO A 139 12.80 4.47 -24.92
CA PRO A 139 13.97 4.73 -25.78
C PRO A 139 15.29 5.02 -25.05
N GLN A 140 15.27 5.21 -23.74
CA GLN A 140 16.45 5.43 -22.89
C GLN A 140 16.38 4.40 -21.76
N PRO A 141 17.32 3.43 -21.68
CA PRO A 141 17.34 2.45 -20.60
C PRO A 141 17.56 3.17 -19.27
N PHE A 142 16.51 3.29 -18.47
CA PHE A 142 16.57 3.92 -17.16
C PHE A 142 16.09 2.92 -16.09
N ALA A 143 16.97 2.63 -15.15
CA ALA A 143 16.67 1.79 -14.01
C ALA A 143 16.52 2.69 -12.77
N PRO A 144 15.30 2.86 -12.23
CA PRO A 144 15.07 3.64 -11.01
C PRO A 144 15.49 2.81 -9.77
N VAL A 145 16.80 2.73 -9.52
CA VAL A 145 17.40 1.93 -8.43
C VAL A 145 16.93 2.40 -7.05
N LEU A 146 16.82 3.71 -6.84
CA LEU A 146 16.38 4.26 -5.55
C LEU A 146 14.91 3.93 -5.29
N THR A 147 14.09 4.01 -6.33
CA THR A 147 12.67 3.64 -6.26
C THR A 147 12.50 2.15 -5.93
N VAL A 148 13.30 1.26 -6.54
CA VAL A 148 13.30 -0.18 -6.24
C VAL A 148 13.74 -0.45 -4.80
N LEU A 149 14.79 0.21 -4.31
CA LEU A 149 15.22 0.11 -2.91
C LEU A 149 14.10 0.55 -1.96
N GLY A 150 13.40 1.64 -2.29
CA GLY A 150 12.21 2.07 -1.55
C GLY A 150 11.12 1.01 -1.52
N ALA A 151 10.83 0.35 -2.65
CA ALA A 151 9.87 -0.74 -2.72
C ALA A 151 10.29 -1.95 -1.86
N MET A 152 11.58 -2.32 -1.86
CA MET A 152 12.10 -3.42 -1.04
C MET A 152 11.98 -3.11 0.47
N LEU A 153 12.31 -1.88 0.89
CA LEU A 153 12.13 -1.45 2.27
C LEU A 153 10.66 -1.43 2.68
N LEU A 154 9.78 -0.94 1.80
CA LEU A 154 8.33 -1.00 2.02
C LEU A 154 7.83 -2.43 2.13
N ALA A 155 8.33 -3.36 1.32
CA ALA A 155 7.97 -4.77 1.42
C ALA A 155 8.37 -5.38 2.78
N LEU A 156 9.57 -5.06 3.29
CA LEU A 156 10.00 -5.47 4.63
C LEU A 156 9.13 -4.84 5.72
N ALA A 157 8.78 -3.56 5.59
CA ALA A 157 7.87 -2.87 6.49
C ALA A 157 6.46 -3.52 6.48
N CYS A 158 5.97 -3.95 5.31
CA CYS A 158 4.72 -4.70 5.18
C CYS A 158 4.76 -6.01 5.97
N VAL A 159 5.85 -6.78 5.90
CA VAL A 159 6.00 -8.02 6.66
C VAL A 159 5.98 -7.74 8.17
N ALA A 160 6.74 -6.75 8.65
CA ALA A 160 6.74 -6.37 10.06
C ALA A 160 5.35 -5.92 10.53
N TRP A 161 4.65 -5.14 9.70
CA TRP A 161 3.29 -4.68 10.00
C TRP A 161 2.28 -5.82 10.00
N LEU A 162 2.42 -6.81 9.12
CA LEU A 162 1.59 -8.02 9.12
C LEU A 162 1.74 -8.80 10.42
N LEU A 163 2.98 -9.00 10.89
CA LEU A 163 3.25 -9.67 12.16
C LEU A 163 2.65 -8.91 13.34
N PHE A 164 2.76 -7.58 13.35
CA PHE A 164 2.12 -6.73 14.34
C PHE A 164 0.60 -6.85 14.32
N PHE A 165 -0.01 -6.86 13.12
CA PHE A 165 -1.45 -7.04 12.95
C PHE A 165 -1.94 -8.38 13.52
N ILE A 166 -1.22 -9.48 13.23
CA ILE A 166 -1.54 -10.81 13.75
C ILE A 166 -1.45 -10.81 15.29
N HIS A 167 -0.39 -10.21 15.85
CA HIS A 167 -0.23 -10.12 17.30
C HIS A 167 -1.38 -9.34 17.96
N HIS A 168 -1.75 -8.18 17.40
CA HIS A 168 -2.86 -7.35 17.89
C HIS A 168 -4.19 -8.10 17.88
N ILE A 169 -4.53 -8.78 16.78
CA ILE A 169 -5.76 -9.57 16.68
C ILE A 169 -5.76 -10.74 17.67
N SER A 170 -4.62 -11.42 17.83
CA SER A 170 -4.47 -12.52 18.80
C SER A 170 -4.69 -12.04 20.25
N GLN A 171 -4.14 -10.89 20.63
CA GLN A 171 -4.36 -10.30 21.95
C GLN A 171 -5.81 -9.87 22.17
N ALA A 172 -6.45 -9.27 21.15
CA ALA A 172 -7.85 -8.88 21.22
C ALA A 172 -8.79 -10.08 21.47
N ILE A 173 -8.47 -11.25 20.91
CA ILE A 173 -9.22 -12.49 21.14
C ILE A 173 -8.94 -13.06 22.53
N SER A 174 -7.68 -13.03 23.00
CA SER A 174 -7.29 -13.61 24.30
C SER A 174 -7.91 -12.88 25.50
N VAL A 175 -8.15 -11.58 25.40
CA VAL A 175 -8.76 -10.77 26.49
C VAL A 175 -10.27 -11.05 26.63
N ASN A 176 -10.94 -11.48 25.56
CA ASN A 176 -12.37 -11.75 25.56
C ASN A 176 -12.74 -13.12 26.19
N HIS A 177 -11.75 -13.88 26.68
CA HIS A 177 -11.93 -15.19 27.31
C HIS A 177 -11.72 -15.15 28.85
N ILE A 178 -11.75 -13.95 29.46
CA ILE A 178 -11.60 -13.75 30.92
C ILE A 178 -12.79 -13.01 31.56
N VAL A 179 -13.94 -12.94 30.90
CA VAL A 179 -15.21 -12.46 31.50
C VAL A 179 -16.33 -13.45 31.31
#